data_AF-A0A1M3LXJ9-F1
#
_entry.id   AF-A0A1M3LXJ9-F1
#
_cell.length_a   1.000
_cell.length_b   1.000
_cell.length_c   1.000
_cell.angle_alpha   90.00
_cell.angle_beta   90.00
_cell.angle_gamma   90.00
#
_symmetry.space_group_name_H-M   'P 1'
#
loop_
_entity.id
_entity.type
_entity.pdbx_description
1 polymer ?
#
loop_
_entity_poly.entity_id
_entity_poly.type
_entity_poly.pdbx_seq_one_letter_code
_entity_poly.pdbx_strand_id
1 'polypeptide(L)'
;MSNAVTLRVQRLPHAADLPLPRYESAHAAGLDLMACIPADITLGAGKRVRIPCGFAIAIPVGYEAQVRPRSGLAVKHGITVLNSPGTIDADIHDFRLNG
;
A
#
# COMPACT_ATOMS: atom_id res chain seq x y z
N MET A 1 24.66 -5.36 8.42
CA MET A 1 24.48 -4.50 7.24
C MET A 1 23.29 -5.04 6.47
N SER A 2 22.23 -4.27 6.29
CA SER A 2 21.14 -4.71 5.42
C SER A 2 21.61 -4.61 3.97
N ASN A 3 21.57 -5.72 3.24
CA ASN A 3 21.74 -5.66 1.79
C ASN A 3 20.58 -4.85 1.22
N ALA A 4 20.90 -3.89 0.35
CA ALA A 4 19.88 -3.17 -0.40
C ALA A 4 19.12 -4.17 -1.28
N VAL A 5 17.79 -4.14 -1.21
CA VAL A 5 16.90 -4.99 -1.99
C VAL A 5 16.26 -4.13 -3.06
N THR A 6 16.29 -4.59 -4.32
CA THR A 6 15.61 -3.88 -5.42
C THR A 6 14.18 -4.38 -5.52
N LEU A 7 13.21 -3.50 -5.24
CA LEU A 7 11.79 -3.75 -5.48
C LEU A 7 11.39 -3.19 -6.85
N ARG A 8 10.84 -4.03 -7.73
CA ARG A 8 10.30 -3.56 -9.00
C ARG A 8 8.89 -3.03 -8.77
N VAL A 9 8.61 -1.83 -9.29
CA VAL A 9 7.33 -1.15 -9.16
C VAL A 9 6.84 -0.75 -10.54
N GLN A 10 5.58 -1.06 -10.86
CA GLN A 10 4.90 -0.63 -12.07
C GLN A 10 3.74 0.29 -11.69
N ARG A 11 3.79 1.55 -12.15
CA ARG A 11 2.64 2.46 -12.05
C ARG A 11 1.54 2.01 -13.03
N LEU A 12 0.29 1.99 -12.56
CA LEU A 12 -0.86 1.65 -13.39
C LEU A 12 -1.42 2.90 -14.11
N PRO A 13 -2.07 2.75 -15.27
CA PRO A 13 -2.51 3.89 -16.08
C PRO A 13 -3.43 4.88 -15.35
N HIS A 14 -4.33 4.40 -14.49
CA HIS A 14 -5.27 5.23 -13.72
C HIS A 14 -4.62 6.02 -12.58
N ALA A 15 -3.31 5.86 -12.37
CA ALA A 15 -2.53 6.51 -11.33
C ALA A 15 -1.42 7.38 -11.90
N ALA A 16 -1.49 7.76 -13.19
CA ALA A 16 -0.45 8.50 -13.89
C ALA A 16 0.04 9.74 -13.11
N ASP A 17 -0.90 10.46 -12.50
CA ASP A 17 -0.66 11.72 -11.76
C ASP A 17 -0.26 11.51 -10.29
N LEU A 18 -0.25 10.27 -9.80
CA LEU A 18 0.15 9.96 -8.42
C LEU A 18 1.65 9.65 -8.34
N PRO A 19 2.34 10.18 -7.31
CA PRO A 19 3.72 9.79 -7.04
C PRO A 19 3.77 8.32 -6.61
N LEU A 20 4.86 7.63 -6.97
CA LEU A 20 5.14 6.33 -6.37
C LEU A 20 5.45 6.51 -4.87
N PRO A 21 5.14 5.51 -4.02
CA PRO A 21 5.50 5.57 -2.62
C PRO A 21 7.01 5.75 -2.42
N ARG A 22 7.37 6.55 -1.42
CA ARG A 22 8.76 6.79 -1.05
C ARG A 22 8.89 6.83 0.47
N TYR A 23 10.09 6.57 0.96
CA TYR A 23 10.44 6.86 2.34
C TYR A 23 10.54 8.38 2.52
N GLU A 24 9.83 8.92 3.50
CA GLU A 24 9.85 10.37 3.79
C GLU A 24 11.13 10.82 4.53
N SER A 25 11.89 9.88 5.11
CA SER A 25 13.17 10.17 5.74
C SER A 25 14.14 8.99 5.62
N ALA A 26 15.43 9.25 5.83
CA ALA A 26 16.47 8.23 5.78
C ALA A 26 16.32 7.11 6.83
N HIS A 27 15.50 7.32 7.86
CA HIS A 27 15.28 6.37 8.96
C HIS A 27 13.84 5.84 9.00
N ALA A 28 13.02 6.15 7.99
CA ALA A 28 11.66 5.66 7.95
C ALA A 28 11.63 4.14 7.76
N ALA A 29 10.86 3.44 8.60
CA ALA A 29 10.69 1.99 8.53
C ALA A 29 9.66 1.55 7.47
N GLY A 30 8.83 2.48 7.00
CA GLY A 30 7.80 2.22 5.99
C GLY A 30 7.58 3.45 5.11
N LEU A 31 6.79 3.25 4.07
CA LEU A 31 6.37 4.25 3.09
C LEU A 31 4.85 4.38 3.14
N ASP A 32 4.36 5.60 2.96
CA ASP A 32 2.91 5.86 2.92
C ASP A 32 2.34 5.49 1.54
N LEU A 33 1.13 4.92 1.53
CA LEU A 33 0.39 4.57 0.32
C LEU A 33 -0.72 5.59 0.08
N MET A 34 -0.82 6.08 -1.15
CA MET A 34 -1.84 7.04 -1.57
C MET A 34 -3.10 6.33 -2.05
N ALA A 35 -4.26 6.89 -1.71
CA ALA A 35 -5.53 6.44 -2.27
C ALA A 35 -5.63 6.86 -3.75
N CYS A 36 -5.73 5.88 -4.65
CA CYS A 36 -5.87 6.12 -6.08
C CYS A 36 -7.34 6.09 -6.51
N ILE A 37 -8.12 7.05 -6.00
CA ILE A 37 -9.56 7.17 -6.21
C ILE A 37 -9.89 8.46 -6.98
N PRO A 38 -10.91 8.45 -7.86
CA PRO A 38 -11.27 9.63 -8.65
C PRO A 38 -12.00 10.71 -7.84
N ALA A 39 -12.54 10.35 -6.67
CA ALA A 39 -13.27 11.24 -5.77
C ALA A 39 -13.23 10.70 -4.34
N ASP A 40 -13.49 11.58 -3.37
CA ASP A 40 -13.54 11.23 -1.95
C ASP A 40 -14.61 10.18 -1.64
N ILE A 41 -14.30 9.30 -0.67
CA ILE A 41 -15.21 8.26 -0.18
C ILE A 41 -15.56 8.55 1.27
N THR A 42 -16.85 8.70 1.57
CA THR A 42 -17.35 8.72 2.94
C THR A 42 -17.48 7.30 3.47
N LEU A 43 -16.65 6.94 4.45
CA LEU A 43 -16.70 5.62 5.10
C LEU A 43 -17.54 5.68 6.38
N GLY A 44 -18.70 5.02 6.37
CA GLY A 44 -19.55 4.90 7.56
C GLY A 44 -18.96 3.98 8.64
N ALA A 45 -19.41 4.14 9.89
CA ALA A 45 -18.97 3.31 11.01
C ALA A 45 -19.18 1.80 10.74
N GLY A 46 -18.14 1.00 11.00
CA GLY A 46 -18.14 -0.45 10.77
C GLY A 46 -18.14 -0.90 9.30
N LYS A 47 -18.22 0.04 8.35
CA LYS A 47 -18.12 -0.25 6.92
C LYS A 47 -16.67 -0.49 6.52
N ARG A 48 -16.50 -1.21 5.42
CA ARG A 48 -15.20 -1.55 4.84
C ARG A 48 -15.26 -1.23 3.36
N VAL A 49 -14.16 -0.68 2.86
CA VAL A 49 -13.98 -0.39 1.45
C VAL A 49 -12.57 -0.79 1.05
N ARG A 50 -12.42 -1.29 -0.17
CA ARG A 50 -11.11 -1.54 -0.76
C ARG A 50 -10.67 -0.29 -1.51
N ILE A 51 -9.49 0.22 -1.17
CA ILE A 51 -8.91 1.41 -1.79
C ILE A 51 -7.74 0.99 -2.67
N PRO A 52 -7.79 1.23 -4.00
CA PRO A 52 -6.64 0.96 -4.88
C PRO A 52 -5.50 1.94 -4.61
N CYS A 53 -4.26 1.50 -4.81
CA CYS A 53 -3.06 2.33 -4.63
C CYS A 53 -2.41 2.77 -5.96
N GLY A 54 -2.89 2.25 -7.11
CA GLY A 54 -2.45 2.73 -8.42
C GLY A 54 -1.09 2.19 -8.92
N PHE A 55 -0.53 1.19 -8.26
CA PHE A 55 0.71 0.54 -8.69
C PHE A 55 0.68 -0.96 -8.37
N ALA A 56 1.56 -1.71 -9.03
CA ALA A 56 1.87 -3.09 -8.74
C ALA A 56 3.35 -3.21 -8.35
N ILE A 57 3.68 -4.22 -7.54
CA ILE A 57 5.06 -4.51 -7.13
C ILE A 57 5.39 -5.96 -7.41
N ALA A 58 6.66 -6.24 -7.71
CA ALA A 58 7.17 -7.61 -7.77
C ALA A 58 8.15 -7.81 -6.61
N ILE A 59 7.71 -8.53 -5.59
CA ILE A 59 8.49 -8.84 -4.40
C ILE A 59 9.59 -9.85 -4.76
N PRO A 60 10.87 -9.57 -4.47
CA PRO A 60 11.94 -10.54 -4.71
C PRO A 60 11.77 -11.79 -3.84
N VAL A 61 12.15 -12.96 -4.37
CA VAL A 61 12.14 -14.22 -3.62
C VAL A 61 12.95 -14.08 -2.33
N GLY A 62 12.40 -14.58 -1.22
CA GLY A 62 12.98 -14.47 0.12
C GLY A 62 12.56 -13.22 0.90
N TYR A 63 11.67 -12.40 0.33
CA TYR A 63 11.09 -11.22 0.98
C TYR A 63 9.56 -11.27 0.94
N GLU A 64 8.94 -10.48 1.81
CA GLU A 64 7.53 -10.11 1.78
C GLU A 64 7.40 -8.60 1.92
N ALA A 65 6.27 -8.03 1.51
CA ALA A 65 5.85 -6.71 1.95
C ALA A 65 4.69 -6.82 2.93
N GLN A 66 4.61 -5.85 3.85
CA GLN A 66 3.54 -5.77 4.84
C GLN A 66 2.82 -4.43 4.74
N VAL A 67 1.50 -4.48 4.60
CA VAL A 67 0.62 -3.32 4.68
C VAL A 67 0.13 -3.15 6.12
N ARG A 68 0.42 -2.00 6.73
CA ARG A 68 0.11 -1.71 8.13
C ARG A 68 -0.71 -0.41 8.25
N PRO A 69 -1.54 -0.25 9.29
CA PRO A 69 -2.28 0.98 9.54
C PRO A 69 -1.34 2.16 9.84
N ARG A 70 -1.72 3.36 9.41
CA ARG A 70 -1.11 4.60 9.89
C ARG A 70 -1.63 4.89 11.29
N SER A 71 -0.74 4.90 12.28
CA SER A 71 -1.10 5.07 13.70
C SER A 71 -1.97 6.31 13.95
N GLY A 72 -1.67 7.42 13.28
CA GLY A 72 -2.46 8.65 13.39
C GLY A 72 -3.92 8.50 12.94
N LEU A 73 -4.17 7.77 11.85
CA LEU A 73 -5.54 7.51 11.36
C LEU A 73 -6.28 6.52 12.27
N ALA A 74 -5.59 5.51 12.77
CA ALA A 74 -6.16 4.54 13.70
C ALA A 74 -6.60 5.19 15.01
N VAL A 75 -5.72 5.99 15.63
CA VAL A 75 -6.00 6.63 16.93
C VAL A 75 -7.06 7.73 16.81
N LYS A 76 -7.00 8.57 15.77
CA LYS A 76 -7.88 9.74 15.65
C LYS A 76 -9.24 9.42 15.04
N HIS A 77 -9.31 8.43 14.15
CA HIS A 77 -10.49 8.18 13.32
C HIS A 77 -10.97 6.73 13.32
N GLY A 78 -10.27 5.81 14.01
CA GLY A 78 -10.62 4.38 14.00
C GLY A 78 -10.40 3.72 12.63
N ILE A 79 -9.67 4.36 11.71
CA ILE A 79 -9.39 3.83 10.37
C ILE A 79 -8.21 2.87 10.47
N THR A 80 -8.42 1.62 10.05
CA THR A 80 -7.40 0.57 10.09
C THR A 80 -7.39 -0.27 8.81
N VAL A 81 -6.33 -1.04 8.63
CA VAL A 81 -6.24 -2.11 7.63
C VAL A 81 -6.77 -3.37 8.31
N LEU A 82 -7.94 -3.85 7.88
CA LEU A 82 -8.64 -4.96 8.56
C LEU A 82 -7.77 -6.23 8.68
N ASN A 83 -7.00 -6.53 7.63
CA ASN A 83 -6.11 -7.69 7.57
C ASN A 83 -4.68 -7.36 8.02
N SER A 84 -4.47 -6.34 8.86
CA SER A 84 -3.12 -5.94 9.30
C SER A 84 -2.43 -7.00 10.18
N PRO A 85 -1.12 -7.26 9.97
CA PRO A 85 -0.33 -6.84 8.81
C PRO A 85 -0.77 -7.59 7.56
N GLY A 86 -1.09 -6.85 6.49
CA GLY A 86 -1.49 -7.45 5.22
C GLY A 86 -0.25 -7.91 4.45
N THR A 87 -0.06 -9.21 4.31
CA THR A 87 1.09 -9.82 3.64
C THR A 87 0.97 -9.76 2.11
N ILE A 88 2.07 -9.43 1.44
CA ILE A 88 2.24 -9.53 -0.01
C ILE A 88 3.49 -10.40 -0.25
N ASP A 89 3.28 -11.61 -0.74
CA ASP A 89 4.31 -12.61 -1.00
C ASP A 89 4.99 -12.41 -2.38
N ALA A 90 6.11 -13.10 -2.58
CA ALA A 90 6.89 -13.08 -3.83
C ALA A 90 6.16 -13.68 -5.05
N ASP A 91 5.23 -14.60 -4.83
CA ASP A 91 4.41 -15.24 -5.87
C ASP A 91 3.11 -14.46 -6.17
N ILE A 92 2.82 -13.42 -5.39
CA ILE A 92 1.71 -12.50 -5.65
C ILE A 92 2.17 -11.48 -6.70
N HIS A 93 1.83 -11.75 -7.95
CA HIS A 93 2.06 -10.84 -9.08
C HIS A 93 0.81 -10.03 -9.47
N ASP A 94 -0.17 -9.90 -8.56
CA ASP A 94 -1.54 -9.71 -9.00
C ASP A 94 -1.83 -8.35 -9.67
N PHE A 95 -2.00 -8.44 -10.99
CA PHE A 95 -2.57 -7.43 -11.90
C PHE A 95 -4.12 -7.56 -12.02
N ARG A 96 -4.77 -8.40 -11.20
CA ARG A 96 -6.18 -8.79 -11.36
C ARG A 96 -7.03 -8.65 -10.10
N LEU A 97 -6.80 -7.64 -9.28
CA LEU A 97 -7.82 -7.20 -8.35
C LEU A 97 -8.77 -6.14 -8.98
N ASN A 98 -9.20 -6.36 -10.22
CA ASN A 98 -10.41 -5.75 -10.79
C ASN A 98 -11.52 -6.80 -10.71
N GLY A 99 -12.06 -6.97 -9.50
CA GLY A 99 -13.39 -7.51 -9.26
C GLY A 99 -14.27 -6.36 -8.79
#